data_AF-A0A9Q5JMA7-F1
#
_entry.id   AF-A0A9Q5JMA7-F1
#
_cell.length_a   1.000
_cell.length_b   1.000
_cell.length_c   1.000
_cell.angle_alpha   90.00
_cell.angle_beta   90.00
_cell.angle_gamma   90.00
#
_symmetry.space_group_name_H-M   'P 1'
#
loop_
_entity.id
_entity.type
_entity.pdbx_description
1 polymer ?
#
loop_
_entity_poly.entity_id
_entity_poly.type
_entity_poly.pdbx_seq_one_letter_code
_entity_poly.pdbx_strand_id
1 'polypeptide(L)'
;MELKKIGKIEVKNEPYLKPISDEGIGFYNLDDKTAVLRFYVTKNKKPLLISEENTETYIYLESSNGSNQVVENVRFIDPLNGVIEVTIPIEFLQASTNTTVIGQIYISINHQNQVDSDKSSTAVLTEFEFEVGDAIINKINGATKIKYIRMFDELKRQINARATEIQEQLDNLEDYVVKVKDASDEGITKIQIETKKGLDKLNQQHSKSIKDVEESLNAAKNTIQNLYEEYDNEIDTKGSQYLKDLRIEVRNIENVLSQEGYVTIDEHRKSITEIQEKLPESSDWIEYDLINGAIKNRHYKAEGQNGFNCAYKIIQHQDYKEVILRINADTFKSGTVIAKLPSELITSTQTAFLRTVPVKACGAQLTIEPNGDVKVYISQSDQWSVNREAYIYGEIRMIDKGGE
;
A
#
# COMPACT_ATOMS: atom_id res chain seq x y z
N MET A 1 83.52 3.25 55.93
CA MET A 1 84.54 4.03 56.66
C MET A 1 84.17 5.49 56.44
N GLU A 2 83.77 6.20 57.48
CA GLU A 2 83.38 7.62 57.37
C GLU A 2 84.63 8.46 57.64
N LEU A 3 85.06 9.26 56.67
CA LEU A 3 86.19 10.19 56.82
C LEU A 3 85.68 11.43 57.58
N LYS A 4 86.15 11.67 58.81
CA LYS A 4 85.84 12.87 59.60
C LYS A 4 87.12 13.46 60.18
N LYS A 5 87.27 14.78 60.11
CA LYS A 5 88.27 15.56 60.83
C LYS A 5 87.59 16.13 62.06
N ILE A 6 87.97 15.64 63.24
CA ILE A 6 87.30 16.00 64.50
C ILE A 6 88.26 16.79 65.38
N GLY A 7 88.02 18.09 65.54
CA GLY A 7 88.63 18.91 66.59
C GLY A 7 87.90 18.67 67.92
N LYS A 8 88.63 18.53 69.03
CA LYS A 8 88.04 18.28 70.36
C LYS A 8 88.34 19.48 71.27
N ILE A 9 87.29 20.06 71.84
CA ILE A 9 87.37 21.31 72.61
C ILE A 9 86.65 21.12 73.95
N GLU A 10 87.23 21.60 75.05
CA GLU A 10 86.58 21.59 76.36
C GLU A 10 85.96 22.97 76.66
N VAL A 11 84.63 23.04 76.78
CA VAL A 11 83.91 24.30 77.03
C VAL A 11 83.28 24.29 78.42
N LYS A 12 83.36 25.43 79.11
CA LYS A 12 83.02 25.55 80.52
C LYS A 12 81.89 26.55 80.74
N ASN A 13 80.94 26.17 81.60
CA ASN A 13 79.90 27.07 82.12
C ASN A 13 80.29 27.53 83.54
N GLU A 14 81.18 28.52 83.63
CA GLU A 14 81.70 29.12 84.88
C GLU A 14 81.57 30.66 84.83
N PRO A 15 81.38 31.36 85.97
CA PRO A 15 81.18 32.82 85.99
C PRO A 15 82.47 33.66 85.75
N TYR A 16 83.54 33.04 85.26
CA TYR A 16 84.82 33.69 85.00
C TYR A 16 85.12 33.67 83.50
N LEU A 17 85.28 34.85 82.89
CA LEU A 17 85.80 35.00 81.53
C LEU A 17 87.24 34.48 81.49
N LYS A 18 87.45 33.32 80.86
CA LYS A 18 88.78 32.74 80.59
C LYS A 18 89.18 33.07 79.15
N PRO A 19 90.47 33.30 78.88
CA PRO A 19 90.96 33.60 77.53
C PRO A 19 90.72 32.45 76.55
N ILE A 20 90.68 32.80 75.26
CA ILE A 20 90.44 31.93 74.09
C ILE A 20 91.33 30.67 74.15
N SER A 21 90.75 29.51 73.84
CA SER A 21 91.48 28.26 73.72
C SER A 21 92.20 28.17 72.35
N ASP A 22 93.50 28.45 72.31
CA ASP A 22 94.33 28.15 71.13
C ASP A 22 94.68 26.65 71.13
N GLU A 23 93.78 25.85 70.57
CA GLU A 23 93.89 24.39 70.50
C GLU A 23 94.54 23.89 69.20
N GLY A 24 95.00 24.79 68.32
CA GLY A 24 95.65 24.46 67.05
C GLY A 24 94.76 23.69 66.07
N ILE A 25 93.45 23.93 66.08
CA ILE A 25 92.47 23.24 65.23
C ILE A 25 92.35 23.97 63.89
N GLY A 26 92.32 23.22 62.78
CA GLY A 26 92.11 23.80 61.46
C GLY A 26 91.37 22.89 60.47
N PHE A 27 90.60 23.51 59.58
CA PHE A 27 89.85 22.88 58.48
C PHE A 27 90.22 23.50 57.14
N TYR A 28 89.83 22.86 56.03
CA TYR A 28 89.98 23.44 54.70
C TYR A 28 88.63 23.87 54.11
N ASN A 29 88.64 24.88 53.23
CA ASN A 29 87.46 25.44 52.57
C ASN A 29 86.65 24.46 51.69
N LEU A 30 87.11 23.23 51.49
CA LEU A 30 86.43 22.17 50.74
C LEU A 30 86.17 20.92 51.58
N ASP A 31 86.32 20.98 52.91
CA ASP A 31 85.95 19.91 53.81
C ASP A 31 84.41 19.81 53.92
N ASP A 32 83.74 19.34 52.85
CA ASP A 32 82.29 19.14 52.80
C ASP A 32 81.88 18.02 53.78
N LYS A 33 81.03 18.35 54.76
CA LYS A 33 80.49 17.43 55.77
C LYS A 33 81.52 16.70 56.65
N THR A 34 82.80 17.04 56.53
CA THR A 34 83.90 16.35 57.22
C THR A 34 84.61 17.21 58.25
N ALA A 35 84.42 18.53 58.24
CA ALA A 35 84.88 19.47 59.25
C ALA A 35 83.96 19.44 60.49
N VAL A 36 84.41 18.76 61.54
CA VAL A 36 83.58 18.50 62.73
C VAL A 36 84.29 19.01 63.97
N LEU A 37 83.58 19.78 64.80
CA LEU A 37 84.02 20.14 66.14
C LEU A 37 83.20 19.38 67.17
N ARG A 38 83.89 18.75 68.11
CA ARG A 38 83.29 18.01 69.23
C ARG A 38 83.63 18.69 70.54
N PHE A 39 82.60 19.10 71.27
CA PHE A 39 82.75 19.82 72.52
C PHE A 39 82.40 18.95 73.71
N TYR A 40 83.18 19.08 74.77
CA TYR A 40 82.93 18.46 76.07
C TYR A 40 82.50 19.57 77.03
N VAL A 41 81.20 19.64 77.30
CA VAL A 41 80.58 20.69 78.10
C VAL A 41 80.62 20.31 79.58
N THR A 42 81.23 21.17 80.40
CA THR A 42 81.34 20.93 81.85
C THR A 42 80.81 22.10 82.68
N LYS A 43 80.30 21.78 83.88
CA LYS A 43 79.90 22.75 84.92
C LYS A 43 80.54 22.32 86.24
N ASN A 44 81.30 23.22 86.88
CA ASN A 44 82.05 22.93 88.10
C ASN A 44 82.92 21.65 88.01
N LYS A 45 83.64 21.47 86.89
CA LYS A 45 84.50 20.30 86.58
C LYS A 45 83.78 18.94 86.50
N LYS A 46 82.45 18.93 86.37
CA LYS A 46 81.66 17.72 86.06
C LYS A 46 80.97 17.86 84.71
N PRO A 47 80.75 16.76 83.96
CA PRO A 47 79.98 16.79 82.72
C PRO A 47 78.62 17.44 82.92
N LEU A 48 78.21 18.32 82.00
CA LEU A 48 76.89 18.93 82.01
C LEU A 48 75.91 18.00 81.26
N LEU A 49 74.83 17.60 81.93
CA LEU A 49 73.79 16.77 81.35
C LEU A 49 72.93 17.59 80.38
N ILE A 50 73.16 17.45 79.07
CA ILE A 50 72.49 18.21 78.01
C ILE A 50 72.00 17.29 76.90
N SER A 51 70.78 17.52 76.41
CA SER A 51 70.11 16.70 75.41
C SER A 51 69.16 17.55 74.57
N GLU A 52 68.72 17.04 73.42
CA GLU A 52 67.71 17.71 72.58
C GLU A 52 66.39 17.95 73.35
N GLU A 53 66.05 17.08 74.31
CA GLU A 53 64.83 17.17 75.12
C GLU A 53 64.83 18.28 76.17
N ASN A 54 66.01 18.70 76.64
CA ASN A 54 66.13 19.65 77.76
C ASN A 54 66.91 20.93 77.44
N THR A 55 67.58 20.98 76.29
CA THR A 55 68.40 22.13 75.87
C THR A 55 68.34 22.38 74.37
N GLU A 56 68.28 23.64 73.98
CA GLU A 56 68.58 24.11 72.62
C GLU A 56 70.01 24.65 72.61
N THR A 57 70.83 24.19 71.67
CA THR A 57 72.23 24.60 71.54
C THR A 57 72.50 25.10 70.14
N TYR A 58 73.07 26.29 70.02
CA TYR A 58 73.57 26.82 68.76
C TYR A 58 74.97 27.41 68.95
N ILE A 59 75.69 27.54 67.84
CA ILE A 59 77.05 28.05 67.81
C ILE A 59 77.09 29.25 66.89
N TYR A 60 77.58 30.39 67.39
CA TYR A 60 77.92 31.52 66.54
C TYR A 60 79.38 31.41 66.11
N LEU A 61 79.65 31.64 64.83
CA LEU A 61 80.98 31.65 64.23
C LEU A 61 81.22 32.99 63.55
N GLU A 62 82.39 33.58 63.76
CA GLU A 62 82.83 34.81 63.12
C GLU A 62 84.27 34.68 62.65
N SER A 63 84.49 34.85 61.35
CA SER A 63 85.80 34.89 60.73
C SER A 63 86.42 36.28 60.85
N SER A 64 87.75 36.34 60.92
CA SER A 64 88.51 37.60 60.88
C SER A 64 88.29 38.43 59.60
N ASN A 65 87.69 37.87 58.54
CA ASN A 65 87.27 38.62 57.35
C ASN A 65 85.84 39.21 57.43
N GLY A 66 85.13 39.02 58.55
CA GLY A 66 83.77 39.49 58.79
C GLY A 66 82.66 38.52 58.34
N SER A 67 83.00 37.41 57.68
CA SER A 67 82.03 36.34 57.41
C SER A 67 81.58 35.72 58.72
N ASN A 68 80.28 35.63 58.94
CA ASN A 68 79.72 35.06 60.16
C ASN A 68 78.58 34.10 59.85
N GLN A 69 78.33 33.15 60.75
CA GLN A 69 77.21 32.23 60.64
C GLN A 69 76.76 31.74 62.02
N VAL A 70 75.44 31.64 62.22
CA VAL A 70 74.85 30.86 63.31
C VAL A 70 74.63 29.42 62.81
N VAL A 71 75.15 28.45 63.57
CA VAL A 71 74.98 27.01 63.31
C VAL A 71 74.04 26.43 64.36
N GLU A 72 72.81 26.15 63.95
CA GLU A 72 71.73 25.67 64.83
C GLU A 72 71.68 24.13 64.91
N ASN A 73 72.23 23.42 63.92
CA ASN A 73 72.20 21.95 63.85
C ASN A 73 73.33 21.30 64.69
N VAL A 74 73.29 21.52 66.01
CA VAL A 74 74.20 20.88 66.98
C VAL A 74 73.67 19.50 67.36
N ARG A 75 74.51 18.47 67.23
CA ARG A 75 74.16 17.07 67.52
C ARG A 75 74.61 16.67 68.92
N PHE A 76 73.75 16.03 69.70
CA PHE A 76 74.10 15.51 71.02
C PHE A 76 74.60 14.06 70.90
N ILE A 77 75.90 13.84 71.10
CA ILE A 77 76.55 12.54 70.90
C ILE A 77 76.51 11.68 72.16
N ASP A 78 76.81 12.29 73.31
CA ASP A 78 76.72 11.64 74.61
C ASP A 78 76.11 12.64 75.62
N PRO A 79 74.77 12.70 75.68
CA PRO A 79 74.05 13.62 76.55
C PRO A 79 74.42 13.54 78.03
N LEU A 80 74.74 12.33 78.53
CA LEU A 80 75.05 12.09 79.94
C LEU A 80 76.46 12.53 80.32
N ASN A 81 77.36 12.64 79.32
CA ASN A 81 78.71 13.13 79.50
C ASN A 81 78.95 14.52 78.87
N GLY A 82 77.88 15.22 78.47
CA GLY A 82 77.94 16.58 77.96
C GLY A 82 78.67 16.71 76.63
N VAL A 83 78.60 15.70 75.75
CA VAL A 83 79.32 15.70 74.48
C VAL A 83 78.39 16.11 73.34
N ILE A 84 78.71 17.24 72.70
CA ILE A 84 78.02 17.74 71.51
C ILE A 84 78.97 17.80 70.31
N GLU A 85 78.40 17.76 69.12
CA GLU A 85 79.13 17.75 67.87
C GLU A 85 78.45 18.68 66.86
N VAL A 86 79.25 19.48 66.17
CA VAL A 86 78.79 20.33 65.07
C VAL A 86 79.62 20.04 63.83
N THR A 87 78.96 20.02 62.67
CA THR A 87 79.64 20.02 61.38
C THR A 87 79.63 21.44 60.85
N ILE A 88 80.80 21.99 60.52
CA ILE A 88 80.91 23.35 60.00
C ILE A 88 80.39 23.36 58.55
N PRO A 89 79.44 24.26 58.20
CA PRO A 89 78.89 24.34 56.84
C PRO A 89 79.96 24.67 55.80
N ILE A 90 79.89 24.02 54.64
CA ILE A 90 80.87 24.23 53.55
C ILE A 90 80.84 25.67 53.04
N GLU A 91 79.67 26.29 52.97
CA GLU A 91 79.51 27.68 52.52
C GLU A 91 80.30 28.64 53.42
N PHE A 92 80.32 28.40 54.73
CA PHE A 92 81.10 29.20 55.68
C PHE A 92 82.59 28.93 55.61
N LEU A 93 82.99 27.66 55.42
CA LEU A 93 84.40 27.33 55.18
C LEU A 93 84.91 27.97 53.87
N GLN A 94 84.07 28.07 52.84
CA GLN A 94 84.40 28.77 51.59
C GLN A 94 84.49 30.28 51.79
N ALA A 95 83.53 30.89 52.49
CA ALA A 95 83.54 32.33 52.78
C ALA A 95 84.71 32.73 53.70
N SER A 96 85.16 31.85 54.59
CA SER A 96 86.20 32.10 55.60
C SER A 96 87.60 31.63 55.15
N THR A 97 87.84 31.45 53.85
CA THR A 97 89.11 30.91 53.34
C THR A 97 90.34 31.75 53.74
N ASN A 98 91.39 31.10 54.26
CA ASN A 98 92.63 31.70 54.77
C ASN A 98 92.42 32.71 55.91
N THR A 99 91.52 32.38 56.84
CA THR A 99 91.21 33.21 57.99
C THR A 99 91.17 32.42 59.29
N THR A 100 91.18 33.14 60.40
CA THR A 100 90.92 32.62 61.74
C THR A 100 89.45 32.82 62.06
N VAL A 101 88.81 31.83 62.70
CA VAL A 101 87.41 31.88 63.13
C VAL A 101 87.34 31.81 64.65
N ILE A 102 86.60 32.74 65.24
CA ILE A 102 86.20 32.72 66.65
C ILE A 102 84.78 32.18 66.72
N GLY A 103 84.56 31.21 67.61
CA GLY A 103 83.26 30.61 67.85
C GLY A 103 82.83 30.71 69.31
N GLN A 104 81.52 30.77 69.53
CA GLN A 104 80.95 30.77 70.88
C GLN A 104 79.68 29.92 70.92
N ILE A 105 79.54 29.12 71.98
CA ILE A 105 78.42 28.20 72.15
C ILE A 105 77.39 28.79 73.10
N TYR A 106 76.13 28.68 72.71
CA TYR A 106 74.98 29.14 73.47
C TYR A 106 74.12 27.93 73.81
N ILE A 107 73.84 27.73 75.09
CA ILE A 107 72.94 26.67 75.55
C ILE A 107 71.77 27.32 76.28
N SER A 108 70.57 27.14 75.75
CA SER A 108 69.30 27.56 76.34
C SER A 108 68.55 26.33 76.85
N ILE A 109 67.83 26.45 77.97
CA ILE A 109 66.95 25.36 78.44
C ILE A 109 65.75 25.27 77.49
N ASN A 110 65.49 24.06 76.95
CA ASN A 110 64.40 23.83 75.99
C ASN A 110 63.04 23.91 76.70
N HIS A 111 62.11 24.70 76.15
CA HIS A 111 60.83 25.11 76.75
C HIS A 111 59.66 24.15 76.48
N GLN A 112 59.90 22.92 76.00
CA GLN A 112 58.80 21.97 75.76
C GLN A 112 58.19 21.37 77.04
N ASN A 113 58.77 21.62 78.22
CA ASN A 113 58.17 21.32 79.51
C ASN A 113 57.94 22.64 80.28
N GLN A 114 56.68 22.95 80.58
CA GLN A 114 56.20 24.12 81.33
C GLN A 114 57.13 24.56 82.48
N VAL A 115 57.96 25.58 82.25
CA VAL A 115 58.67 26.33 83.29
C VAL A 115 58.48 27.82 83.00
N ASP A 116 58.13 28.61 84.02
CA ASP A 116 57.85 30.05 83.96
C ASP A 116 58.83 30.86 83.09
N SER A 117 58.29 31.84 82.36
CA SER A 117 58.99 32.78 81.46
C SER A 117 60.18 33.49 82.10
N ASP A 118 60.22 33.57 83.43
CA ASP A 118 61.21 34.33 84.19
C ASP A 118 62.45 33.49 84.56
N LYS A 119 62.53 32.24 84.08
CA LYS A 119 63.66 31.32 84.28
C LYS A 119 64.37 30.87 82.98
N SER A 120 64.03 31.48 81.83
CA SER A 120 64.75 31.26 80.58
C SER A 120 66.19 31.75 80.71
N SER A 121 67.10 30.82 80.98
CA SER A 121 68.51 31.12 81.19
C SER A 121 69.30 30.56 80.02
N THR A 122 69.81 31.44 79.16
CA THR A 122 70.84 31.08 78.18
C THR A 122 72.21 31.18 78.85
N ALA A 123 72.92 30.07 78.89
CA ALA A 123 74.32 30.05 79.27
C ALA A 123 75.17 30.29 78.02
N VAL A 124 75.95 31.36 78.04
CA VAL A 124 77.00 31.60 77.05
C VAL A 124 78.26 30.91 77.55
N LEU A 125 78.80 30.00 76.75
CA LEU A 125 80.01 29.27 77.09
C LEU A 125 81.26 30.02 76.62
N THR A 126 82.43 29.54 77.03
CA THR A 126 83.73 30.08 76.62
C THR A 126 83.89 30.08 75.10
N GLU A 127 84.58 31.10 74.59
CA GLU A 127 84.97 31.21 73.17
C GLU A 127 86.05 30.18 72.81
N PHE A 128 86.03 29.74 71.55
CA PHE A 128 87.02 28.84 70.97
C PHE A 128 87.50 29.36 69.62
N GLU A 129 88.67 28.90 69.16
CA GLU A 129 89.30 29.36 67.92
C GLU A 129 89.67 28.19 66.99
N PHE A 130 89.53 28.38 65.68
CA PHE A 130 90.09 27.48 64.67
C PHE A 130 90.46 28.22 63.37
N GLU A 131 91.35 27.64 62.57
CA GLU A 131 91.77 28.18 61.27
C GLU A 131 91.05 27.53 60.09
N VAL A 132 90.81 28.30 59.02
CA VAL A 132 90.30 27.78 57.74
C VAL A 132 91.34 28.01 56.64
N GLY A 133 91.97 26.94 56.17
CA GLY A 133 92.93 26.96 55.08
C GLY A 133 92.29 26.81 53.70
N ASP A 134 92.94 27.35 52.66
CA ASP A 134 92.57 27.07 51.27
C ASP A 134 93.05 25.68 50.83
N ALA A 135 92.12 24.83 50.39
CA ALA A 135 92.42 23.49 49.91
C ALA A 135 93.29 23.54 48.64
N ILE A 136 94.27 22.64 48.54
CA ILE A 136 95.22 22.57 47.41
C ILE A 136 94.49 22.40 46.06
N ILE A 137 93.30 21.79 46.04
CA ILE A 137 92.53 21.58 44.81
C ILE A 137 91.98 22.89 44.20
N ASN A 138 91.74 23.95 44.98
CA ASN A 138 91.44 25.28 44.45
C ASN A 138 92.64 25.94 43.76
N LYS A 139 93.85 25.42 44.00
CA LYS A 139 95.10 25.81 43.32
C LYS A 139 95.39 24.95 42.07
N ILE A 140 94.47 24.07 41.65
CA ILE A 140 94.63 23.27 40.41
C ILE A 140 94.32 24.10 39.15
N ASN A 141 95.21 23.96 38.16
CA ASN A 141 95.26 24.64 36.87
C ASN A 141 93.93 24.58 36.05
N GLY A 142 93.62 25.64 35.31
CA GLY A 142 92.36 25.93 34.60
C GLY A 142 91.85 24.91 33.56
N ALA A 143 92.60 23.84 33.27
CA ALA A 143 92.20 22.81 32.31
C ALA A 143 90.88 22.08 32.68
N THR A 144 90.61 21.85 33.97
CA THR A 144 89.39 21.16 34.41
C THR A 144 88.15 22.06 34.40
N LYS A 145 88.30 23.37 34.68
CA LYS A 145 87.21 24.37 34.59
C LYS A 145 86.73 24.56 33.13
N ILE A 146 87.67 24.48 32.17
CA ILE A 146 87.35 24.54 30.73
C ILE A 146 86.44 23.37 30.30
N LYS A 147 86.59 22.18 30.89
CA LYS A 147 85.77 21.00 30.53
C LYS A 147 84.28 21.19 30.88
N TYR A 148 83.97 21.74 32.06
CA TYR A 148 82.58 22.04 32.43
C TYR A 148 81.96 23.16 31.60
N ILE A 149 82.72 24.22 31.30
CA ILE A 149 82.26 25.32 30.42
C ILE A 149 81.88 24.78 29.04
N ARG A 150 82.69 23.86 28.47
CA ARG A 150 82.36 23.21 27.18
C ARG A 150 81.08 22.38 27.23
N MET A 151 80.78 21.71 28.33
CA MET A 151 79.53 20.94 28.47
C MET A 151 78.30 21.85 28.53
N PHE A 152 78.39 22.98 29.23
CA PHE A 152 77.30 23.96 29.27
C PHE A 152 77.10 24.67 27.92
N ASP A 153 78.18 25.01 27.21
CA ASP A 153 78.10 25.57 25.86
C ASP A 153 77.45 24.60 24.86
N GLU A 154 77.73 23.29 24.99
CA GLU A 154 77.09 22.26 24.17
C GLU A 154 75.58 22.18 24.45
N LEU A 155 75.17 22.16 25.72
CA LEU A 155 73.75 22.16 26.10
C LEU A 155 73.03 23.40 25.58
N LYS A 156 73.63 24.59 25.72
CA LYS A 156 73.09 25.84 25.20
C LYS A 156 72.91 25.80 23.68
N ARG A 157 73.88 25.23 22.96
CA ARG A 157 73.80 25.06 21.51
C ARG A 157 72.62 24.16 21.12
N GLN A 158 72.42 23.05 21.81
CA GLN A 158 71.31 22.12 21.54
C GLN A 158 69.94 22.74 21.81
N ILE A 159 69.79 23.51 22.91
CA ILE A 159 68.54 24.21 23.21
C ILE A 159 68.22 25.23 22.11
N ASN A 160 69.21 26.02 21.67
CA ASN A 160 69.00 27.01 20.61
C ASN A 160 68.65 26.36 19.28
N ALA A 161 69.35 25.29 18.88
CA ALA A 161 69.03 24.56 17.66
C ALA A 161 67.59 24.03 17.66
N ARG A 162 67.15 23.45 18.78
CA ARG A 162 65.78 22.94 18.93
C ARG A 162 64.73 24.04 18.94
N ALA A 163 65.03 25.22 19.49
CA ALA A 163 64.15 26.37 19.42
C ALA A 163 63.97 26.87 17.98
N THR A 164 65.06 26.87 17.19
CA THR A 164 65.00 27.21 15.76
C THR A 164 64.17 26.19 14.97
N GLU A 165 64.36 24.89 15.19
CA GLU A 165 63.54 23.85 14.55
C GLU A 165 62.04 24.01 14.85
N ILE A 166 61.69 24.34 16.11
CA ILE A 166 60.30 24.59 16.49
C ILE A 166 59.75 25.82 15.76
N GLN A 167 60.53 26.91 15.68
CA GLN A 167 60.10 28.11 14.96
C GLN A 167 59.86 27.82 13.48
N GLU A 168 60.77 27.10 12.82
CA GLU A 168 60.59 26.70 11.42
C GLU A 168 59.34 25.81 11.23
N GLN A 169 59.05 24.91 12.16
CA GLN A 169 57.81 24.10 12.13
C GLN A 169 56.54 24.94 12.35
N LEU A 170 56.60 25.97 13.21
CA LEU A 170 55.50 26.91 13.46
C LEU A 170 55.26 27.82 12.25
N ASP A 171 56.30 28.25 11.55
CA ASP A 171 56.16 29.06 10.34
C ASP A 171 55.52 28.24 9.19
N ASN A 172 55.81 26.93 9.14
CA ASN A 172 55.20 26.01 8.17
C ASN A 172 53.75 25.59 8.52
N LEU A 173 53.26 25.85 9.74
CA LEU A 173 51.89 25.49 10.14
C LEU A 173 50.82 26.26 9.35
N GLU A 174 51.11 27.51 8.97
CA GLU A 174 50.23 28.31 8.11
C GLU A 174 50.02 27.65 6.73
N ASP A 175 51.08 27.05 6.16
CA ASP A 175 51.02 26.33 4.88
C ASP A 175 50.15 25.06 4.97
N TYR A 176 50.18 24.34 6.10
CA TYR A 176 49.30 23.20 6.32
C TYR A 176 47.82 23.62 6.39
N VAL A 177 47.51 24.77 7.01
CA VAL A 177 46.14 25.30 7.04
C VAL A 177 45.66 25.68 5.63
N VAL A 178 46.52 26.30 4.82
CA VAL A 178 46.22 26.63 3.41
C VAL A 178 45.95 25.36 2.61
N LYS A 179 46.82 24.34 2.69
CA LYS A 179 46.64 23.07 1.98
C LYS A 179 45.33 22.36 2.33
N VAL A 180 44.93 22.39 3.60
CA VAL A 180 43.64 21.81 4.04
C VAL A 180 42.47 22.59 3.46
N LYS A 181 42.55 23.92 3.44
CA LYS A 181 41.52 24.77 2.85
C LYS A 181 41.41 24.55 1.35
N ASP A 182 42.52 24.53 0.62
CA ASP A 182 42.56 24.28 -0.82
C ASP A 182 41.99 22.90 -1.15
N ALA A 183 42.38 21.86 -0.42
CA ALA A 183 41.83 20.51 -0.59
C ALA A 183 40.30 20.46 -0.30
N SER A 184 39.84 21.23 0.68
CA SER A 184 38.42 21.36 1.00
C SER A 184 37.65 22.07 -0.12
N ASP A 185 38.18 23.19 -0.63
CA ASP A 185 37.56 23.97 -1.70
C ASP A 185 37.55 23.19 -3.03
N GLU A 186 38.62 22.45 -3.35
CA GLU A 186 38.65 21.50 -4.47
C GLU A 186 37.64 20.38 -4.29
N GLY A 187 37.52 19.83 -3.08
CA GLY A 187 36.56 18.79 -2.73
C GLY A 187 35.12 19.25 -2.95
N ILE A 188 34.77 20.43 -2.43
CA ILE A 188 33.46 21.06 -2.62
C ILE A 188 33.18 21.28 -4.11
N THR A 189 34.15 21.81 -4.84
CA THR A 189 34.02 22.07 -6.28
C THR A 189 33.77 20.78 -7.07
N LYS A 190 34.51 19.70 -6.78
CA LYS A 190 34.28 18.38 -7.39
C LYS A 190 32.89 17.84 -7.06
N ILE A 191 32.45 17.93 -5.80
CA ILE A 191 31.11 17.50 -5.39
C ILE A 191 30.03 18.26 -6.18
N GLN A 192 30.15 19.58 -6.31
CA GLN A 192 29.21 20.40 -7.06
C GLN A 192 29.17 20.03 -8.55
N ILE A 193 30.32 19.81 -9.18
CA ILE A 193 30.42 19.42 -10.59
C ILE A 193 29.76 18.04 -10.82
N GLU A 194 30.10 17.05 -10.01
CA GLU A 194 29.55 15.69 -10.16
C GLU A 194 28.06 15.66 -9.84
N THR A 195 27.60 16.45 -8.85
CA THR A 195 26.17 16.61 -8.56
C THR A 195 25.43 17.20 -9.76
N LYS A 196 25.98 18.25 -10.39
CA LYS A 196 25.38 18.86 -11.58
C LYS A 196 25.32 17.89 -12.76
N LYS A 197 26.41 17.16 -13.05
CA LYS A 197 26.42 16.11 -14.08
C LYS A 197 25.38 15.04 -13.82
N GLY A 198 25.25 14.60 -12.56
CA GLY A 198 24.23 13.65 -12.14
C GLY A 198 22.82 14.15 -12.41
N LEU A 199 22.55 15.41 -12.05
CA LEU A 199 21.26 16.06 -12.28
C LEU A 199 20.96 16.22 -13.78
N ASP A 200 21.93 16.64 -14.58
CA ASP A 200 21.78 16.79 -16.04
C ASP A 200 21.46 15.45 -16.70
N LYS A 201 22.16 14.37 -16.30
CA LYS A 201 21.91 13.01 -16.81
C LYS A 201 20.51 12.51 -16.40
N LEU A 202 20.11 12.77 -15.17
CA LEU A 202 18.78 12.42 -14.66
C LEU A 202 17.68 13.15 -15.44
N ASN A 203 17.85 14.46 -15.68
CA ASN A 203 16.93 15.27 -16.46
C ASN A 203 16.85 14.80 -17.92
N GLN A 204 17.98 14.47 -18.56
CA GLN A 204 17.98 13.92 -19.92
C GLN A 204 17.25 12.58 -19.99
N GLN A 205 17.50 11.68 -19.03
CA GLN A 205 16.82 10.38 -18.96
C GLN A 205 15.33 10.54 -18.70
N HIS A 206 14.94 11.50 -17.85
CA HIS A 206 13.54 11.83 -17.58
C HIS A 206 12.84 12.33 -18.84
N SER A 207 13.42 13.31 -19.54
CA SER A 207 12.88 13.84 -20.81
C SER A 207 12.76 12.76 -21.88
N LYS A 208 13.76 11.89 -22.01
CA LYS A 208 13.70 10.74 -22.93
C LYS A 208 12.56 9.79 -22.57
N SER A 209 12.42 9.47 -21.28
CA SER A 209 11.37 8.56 -20.80
C SER A 209 9.97 9.13 -21.05
N ILE A 210 9.77 10.43 -20.85
CA ILE A 210 8.51 11.11 -21.20
C ILE A 210 8.23 10.96 -22.70
N LYS A 211 9.22 11.25 -23.55
CA LYS A 211 9.07 11.16 -25.00
C LYS A 211 8.73 9.74 -25.46
N ASP A 212 9.43 8.73 -24.93
CA ASP A 212 9.20 7.33 -25.28
C ASP A 212 7.77 6.88 -24.87
N VAL A 213 7.28 7.37 -23.72
CA VAL A 213 5.90 7.13 -23.26
C VAL A 213 4.88 7.84 -24.16
N GLU A 214 5.12 9.10 -24.53
CA GLU A 214 4.24 9.87 -25.42
C GLU A 214 4.16 9.25 -26.82
N GLU A 215 5.30 8.82 -27.38
CA GLU A 215 5.36 8.13 -28.67
C GLU A 215 4.58 6.80 -28.62
N SER A 216 4.75 6.01 -27.55
CA SER A 216 4.03 4.76 -27.34
C SER A 216 2.52 4.99 -27.18
N LEU A 217 2.12 6.03 -26.43
CA LEU A 217 0.72 6.40 -26.23
C LEU A 217 0.06 6.82 -27.54
N ASN A 218 0.75 7.63 -28.35
CA ASN A 218 0.24 8.08 -29.64
C ASN A 218 0.12 6.93 -30.64
N ALA A 219 1.10 6.01 -30.66
CA ALA A 219 1.01 4.80 -31.46
C ALA A 219 -0.22 3.96 -31.09
N ALA A 220 -0.42 3.70 -29.78
CA ALA A 220 -1.58 2.95 -29.29
C ALA A 220 -2.91 3.63 -29.64
N LYS A 221 -3.02 4.96 -29.48
CA LYS A 221 -4.20 5.74 -29.87
C LYS A 221 -4.51 5.59 -31.35
N ASN A 222 -3.50 5.70 -32.22
CA ASN A 222 -3.68 5.55 -33.66
C ASN A 222 -4.14 4.13 -34.03
N THR A 223 -3.58 3.09 -33.40
CA THR A 223 -4.03 1.71 -33.61
C THR A 223 -5.50 1.53 -33.23
N ILE A 224 -5.91 2.05 -32.07
CA ILE A 224 -7.30 1.97 -31.60
C ILE A 224 -8.24 2.72 -32.55
N GLN A 225 -7.85 3.92 -33.00
CA GLN A 225 -8.64 4.73 -33.92
C GLN A 225 -8.83 4.02 -35.26
N ASN A 226 -7.76 3.46 -35.83
CA ASN A 226 -7.84 2.73 -37.10
C ASN A 226 -8.74 1.50 -37.00
N LEU A 227 -8.64 0.72 -35.91
CA LEU A 227 -9.52 -0.43 -35.68
C LEU A 227 -10.97 -0.01 -35.54
N TYR A 228 -11.24 1.09 -34.82
CA TYR A 228 -12.58 1.63 -34.70
C TYR A 228 -13.16 2.00 -36.07
N GLU A 229 -12.41 2.75 -36.88
CA GLU A 229 -12.83 3.14 -38.23
C GLU A 229 -13.03 1.94 -39.16
N GLU A 230 -12.17 0.92 -39.05
CA GLU A 230 -12.30 -0.32 -39.83
C GLU A 230 -13.60 -1.06 -39.48
N TYR A 231 -13.88 -1.28 -38.19
CA TYR A 231 -15.10 -1.95 -37.76
C TYR A 231 -16.37 -1.15 -38.08
N ASP A 232 -16.33 0.17 -37.91
CA ASP A 232 -17.46 1.06 -38.22
C ASP A 232 -17.81 0.97 -39.72
N ASN A 233 -16.79 1.07 -40.59
CA ASN A 233 -16.96 0.91 -42.04
C ASN A 233 -17.47 -0.49 -42.42
N GLU A 234 -16.99 -1.54 -41.75
CA GLU A 234 -17.43 -2.91 -42.02
C GLU A 234 -18.90 -3.11 -41.65
N ILE A 235 -19.32 -2.61 -40.47
CA ILE A 235 -20.71 -2.65 -40.00
C ILE A 235 -21.61 -1.88 -40.96
N ASP A 236 -21.23 -0.67 -41.34
CA ASP A 236 -22.02 0.17 -42.24
C ASP A 236 -22.17 -0.47 -43.63
N THR A 237 -21.07 -1.00 -44.17
CA THR A 237 -21.07 -1.63 -45.50
C THR A 237 -21.92 -2.90 -45.50
N LYS A 238 -21.68 -3.82 -44.55
CA LYS A 238 -22.41 -5.09 -44.48
C LYS A 238 -23.88 -4.87 -44.11
N GLY A 239 -24.16 -3.97 -43.17
CA GLY A 239 -25.52 -3.60 -42.78
C GLY A 239 -26.30 -3.01 -43.94
N SER A 240 -25.71 -2.08 -44.68
CA SER A 240 -26.32 -1.48 -45.87
C SER A 240 -26.61 -2.52 -46.96
N GLN A 241 -25.68 -3.45 -47.19
CA GLN A 241 -25.86 -4.52 -48.16
C GLN A 241 -27.00 -5.46 -47.74
N TYR A 242 -27.05 -5.89 -46.47
CA TYR A 242 -28.11 -6.75 -45.96
C TYR A 242 -29.50 -6.10 -46.07
N LEU A 243 -29.61 -4.81 -45.74
CA LEU A 243 -30.85 -4.05 -45.90
C LEU A 243 -31.27 -3.93 -47.38
N LYS A 244 -30.32 -3.78 -48.29
CA LYS A 244 -30.58 -3.76 -49.73
C LYS A 244 -31.13 -5.10 -50.21
N ASP A 245 -30.52 -6.20 -49.79
CA ASP A 245 -30.94 -7.55 -50.16
C ASP A 245 -32.34 -7.88 -49.62
N LEU A 246 -32.62 -7.54 -48.36
CA LEU A 246 -33.96 -7.66 -47.78
C LEU A 246 -35.01 -6.87 -48.56
N ARG A 247 -34.70 -5.63 -48.96
CA ARG A 247 -35.63 -4.81 -49.76
C ARG A 247 -35.89 -5.41 -51.14
N ILE A 248 -34.88 -6.05 -51.74
CA ILE A 248 -35.05 -6.75 -53.02
C ILE A 248 -36.00 -7.94 -52.82
N GLU A 249 -35.81 -8.74 -51.77
CA GLU A 249 -36.68 -9.89 -51.57
C GLU A 249 -38.10 -9.54 -51.17
N VAL A 250 -38.29 -8.49 -50.38
CA VAL A 250 -39.64 -7.96 -50.10
C VAL A 250 -40.33 -7.59 -51.41
N ARG A 251 -39.65 -6.87 -52.32
CA ARG A 251 -40.22 -6.55 -53.64
C ARG A 251 -40.51 -7.78 -54.48
N ASN A 252 -39.65 -8.81 -54.44
CA ASN A 252 -39.90 -10.06 -55.15
C ASN A 252 -41.17 -10.74 -54.64
N ILE A 253 -41.35 -10.80 -53.31
CA ILE A 253 -42.56 -11.35 -52.68
C ILE A 253 -43.79 -10.52 -53.07
N GLU A 254 -43.72 -9.20 -52.97
CA GLU A 254 -44.80 -8.29 -53.37
C GLU A 254 -45.18 -8.49 -54.85
N ASN A 255 -44.19 -8.63 -55.73
CA ASN A 255 -44.41 -8.92 -57.14
C ASN A 255 -45.12 -10.26 -57.35
N VAL A 256 -44.71 -11.33 -56.66
CA VAL A 256 -45.37 -12.64 -56.74
C VAL A 256 -46.82 -12.57 -56.24
N LEU A 257 -47.06 -11.89 -55.12
CA LEU A 257 -48.41 -11.72 -54.57
C LEU A 257 -49.32 -10.87 -55.46
N SER A 258 -48.75 -10.01 -56.30
CA SER A 258 -49.51 -9.21 -57.29
C SER A 258 -49.85 -9.96 -58.58
N GLN A 259 -49.29 -11.14 -58.82
CA GLN A 259 -49.59 -11.94 -60.01
C GLN A 259 -51.01 -12.54 -59.93
N GLU A 260 -51.68 -12.62 -61.08
CA GLU A 260 -52.99 -13.26 -61.19
C GLU A 260 -52.94 -14.71 -60.71
N GLY A 261 -53.89 -15.09 -59.84
CA GLY A 261 -54.04 -16.45 -59.31
C GLY A 261 -53.56 -16.65 -57.86
N TYR A 262 -52.85 -15.68 -57.28
CA TYR A 262 -52.57 -15.68 -55.85
C TYR A 262 -53.66 -14.93 -55.10
N VAL A 263 -54.20 -15.58 -54.07
CA VAL A 263 -55.17 -14.98 -53.14
C VAL A 263 -54.69 -15.24 -51.72
N THR A 264 -55.08 -14.36 -50.81
CA THR A 264 -54.88 -14.61 -49.38
C THR A 264 -55.72 -15.80 -48.92
N ILE A 265 -55.32 -16.41 -47.80
CA ILE A 265 -56.08 -17.49 -47.17
C ILE A 265 -57.50 -17.01 -46.80
N ASP A 266 -57.63 -15.74 -46.38
CA ASP A 266 -58.91 -15.16 -45.99
C ASP A 266 -59.84 -14.96 -47.19
N GLU A 267 -59.31 -14.46 -48.32
CA GLU A 267 -60.06 -14.38 -49.58
C GLU A 267 -60.51 -15.76 -50.05
N HIS A 268 -59.63 -16.77 -49.98
CA HIS A 268 -60.00 -18.14 -50.36
C HIS A 268 -61.12 -18.71 -49.47
N ARG A 269 -61.04 -18.52 -48.15
CA ARG A 269 -62.10 -18.94 -47.22
C ARG A 269 -63.42 -18.24 -47.47
N LYS A 270 -63.37 -16.94 -47.80
CA LYS A 270 -64.56 -16.17 -48.18
C LYS A 270 -65.22 -16.77 -49.42
N SER A 271 -64.44 -17.07 -50.46
CA SER A 271 -64.96 -17.72 -51.68
C SER A 271 -65.58 -19.09 -51.39
N ILE A 272 -64.98 -19.90 -50.52
CA ILE A 272 -65.56 -21.19 -50.11
C ILE A 272 -66.92 -20.99 -49.42
N THR A 273 -67.01 -20.02 -48.51
CA THR A 273 -68.24 -19.72 -47.77
C THR A 273 -69.35 -19.26 -48.72
N GLU A 274 -69.05 -18.35 -49.64
CA GLU A 274 -69.99 -17.88 -50.66
C GLU A 274 -70.50 -19.00 -51.58
N ILE A 275 -69.68 -20.02 -51.86
CA ILE A 275 -70.10 -21.20 -52.64
C ILE A 275 -71.04 -22.08 -51.81
N GLN A 276 -70.73 -22.30 -50.53
CA GLN A 276 -71.55 -23.13 -49.64
C GLN A 276 -72.95 -22.54 -49.45
N GLU A 277 -73.08 -21.22 -49.31
CA GLU A 277 -74.36 -20.51 -49.21
C GLU A 277 -75.22 -20.57 -50.50
N LYS A 278 -74.62 -20.98 -51.64
CA LYS A 278 -75.31 -21.12 -52.92
C LYS A 278 -75.82 -22.53 -53.20
N LEU A 279 -75.46 -23.52 -52.37
CA LEU A 279 -75.92 -24.90 -52.57
C LEU A 279 -77.38 -25.06 -52.11
N PRO A 280 -78.23 -25.76 -52.87
CA PRO A 280 -79.62 -25.97 -52.48
C PRO A 280 -79.73 -26.94 -51.30
N GLU A 281 -80.63 -26.63 -50.37
CA GLU A 281 -80.94 -27.50 -49.24
C GLU A 281 -82.10 -28.44 -49.60
N SER A 282 -81.96 -29.72 -49.31
CA SER A 282 -82.95 -30.75 -49.66
C SER A 282 -83.53 -31.39 -48.42
N SER A 283 -84.85 -31.37 -48.27
CA SER A 283 -85.53 -32.16 -47.24
C SER A 283 -85.47 -33.67 -47.55
N ASP A 284 -85.76 -34.48 -46.54
CA ASP A 284 -86.16 -35.87 -46.73
C ASP A 284 -87.57 -35.96 -47.36
N TRP A 285 -87.97 -37.17 -47.74
CA TRP A 285 -89.35 -37.44 -48.15
C TRP A 285 -90.27 -37.45 -46.93
N ILE A 286 -91.28 -36.59 -46.94
CA ILE A 286 -92.26 -36.44 -45.87
C ILE A 286 -93.57 -37.10 -46.33
N GLU A 287 -93.96 -38.20 -45.68
CA GLU A 287 -95.22 -38.90 -46.01
C GLU A 287 -96.45 -38.10 -45.58
N TYR A 288 -97.55 -38.25 -46.32
CA TYR A 288 -98.83 -37.64 -45.97
C TYR A 288 -99.98 -38.65 -46.11
N ASP A 289 -101.10 -38.34 -45.46
CA ASP A 289 -102.32 -39.15 -45.47
C ASP A 289 -103.32 -38.69 -46.53
N LEU A 290 -104.15 -39.63 -46.96
CA LEU A 290 -105.30 -39.33 -47.82
C LEU A 290 -106.57 -39.24 -46.98
N ILE A 291 -107.52 -38.44 -47.45
CA ILE A 291 -108.78 -38.13 -46.76
C ILE A 291 -110.00 -38.45 -47.64
N ASN A 292 -111.20 -38.25 -47.10
CA ASN A 292 -112.48 -38.42 -47.83
C ASN A 292 -112.69 -39.81 -48.47
N GLY A 293 -112.13 -40.85 -47.83
CA GLY A 293 -112.29 -42.25 -48.24
C GLY A 293 -111.26 -42.75 -49.26
N ALA A 294 -110.37 -41.88 -49.75
CA ALA A 294 -109.26 -42.27 -50.61
C ALA A 294 -108.26 -43.18 -49.86
N ILE A 295 -107.71 -44.18 -50.56
CA ILE A 295 -106.78 -45.16 -49.98
C ILE A 295 -105.41 -44.98 -50.62
N LYS A 296 -104.36 -44.96 -49.78
CA LYS A 296 -102.98 -44.67 -50.19
C LYS A 296 -102.11 -45.91 -50.36
N ASN A 297 -101.07 -45.78 -51.17
CA ASN A 297 -99.86 -46.63 -51.17
C ASN A 297 -100.09 -48.11 -51.52
N ARG A 298 -101.08 -48.44 -52.35
CA ARG A 298 -101.38 -49.84 -52.68
C ARG A 298 -100.79 -50.31 -54.02
N HIS A 299 -100.56 -49.39 -54.95
CA HIS A 299 -100.14 -49.75 -56.30
C HIS A 299 -98.62 -49.83 -56.42
N TYR A 300 -98.16 -50.77 -57.25
CA TYR A 300 -96.75 -51.06 -57.49
C TYR A 300 -95.97 -51.51 -56.24
N LYS A 301 -96.64 -52.20 -55.31
CA LYS A 301 -96.05 -52.69 -54.05
C LYS A 301 -95.62 -54.15 -54.05
N ALA A 302 -95.77 -54.86 -55.17
CA ALA A 302 -95.23 -56.21 -55.26
C ALA A 302 -93.69 -56.18 -55.32
N GLU A 303 -93.07 -57.30 -54.98
CA GLU A 303 -91.62 -57.47 -55.05
C GLU A 303 -91.08 -57.08 -56.44
N GLY A 304 -90.00 -56.29 -56.46
CA GLY A 304 -89.38 -55.78 -57.69
C GLY A 304 -90.06 -54.56 -58.33
N GLN A 305 -91.25 -54.14 -57.88
CA GLN A 305 -91.95 -52.98 -58.47
C GLN A 305 -91.53 -51.63 -57.90
N ASN A 306 -90.97 -51.60 -56.67
CA ASN A 306 -90.43 -50.40 -56.01
C ASN A 306 -91.35 -49.17 -56.05
N GLY A 307 -92.66 -49.37 -55.91
CA GLY A 307 -93.64 -48.29 -55.93
C GLY A 307 -93.47 -47.35 -54.73
N PHE A 308 -93.62 -46.05 -54.93
CA PHE A 308 -93.45 -45.06 -53.88
C PHE A 308 -94.72 -44.85 -53.03
N ASN A 309 -94.53 -44.27 -51.85
CA ASN A 309 -95.60 -43.80 -50.98
C ASN A 309 -96.02 -42.38 -51.36
N CYS A 310 -97.24 -42.00 -50.99
CA CYS A 310 -97.71 -40.63 -50.93
C CYS A 310 -96.79 -39.84 -49.99
N ALA A 311 -95.93 -39.03 -50.59
CA ALA A 311 -94.95 -38.22 -49.88
C ALA A 311 -94.63 -36.96 -50.69
N TYR A 312 -94.15 -35.93 -50.03
CA TYR A 312 -93.58 -34.77 -50.69
C TYR A 312 -92.15 -34.52 -50.24
N LYS A 313 -91.39 -33.79 -51.06
CA LYS A 313 -90.03 -33.37 -50.78
C LYS A 313 -89.86 -31.92 -51.21
N ILE A 314 -89.08 -31.16 -50.45
CA ILE A 314 -88.76 -29.76 -50.75
C ILE A 314 -87.27 -29.67 -51.07
N ILE A 315 -86.93 -28.99 -52.16
CA ILE A 315 -85.56 -28.57 -52.46
C ILE A 315 -85.55 -27.05 -52.48
N GLN A 316 -84.94 -26.44 -51.47
CA GLN A 316 -84.82 -25.00 -51.33
C GLN A 316 -83.61 -24.51 -52.13
N HIS A 317 -83.87 -23.75 -53.19
CA HIS A 317 -82.87 -22.95 -53.89
C HIS A 317 -82.91 -21.51 -53.34
N GLN A 318 -81.94 -20.68 -53.75
CA GLN A 318 -81.88 -19.28 -53.29
C GLN A 318 -83.15 -18.49 -53.65
N ASP A 319 -83.65 -18.65 -54.88
CA ASP A 319 -84.74 -17.82 -55.42
C ASP A 319 -86.10 -18.54 -55.50
N TYR A 320 -86.15 -19.85 -55.23
CA TYR A 320 -87.37 -20.65 -55.33
C TYR A 320 -87.23 -21.95 -54.55
N LYS A 321 -88.34 -22.62 -54.24
CA LYS A 321 -88.33 -24.01 -53.77
C LYS A 321 -88.96 -24.93 -54.80
N GLU A 322 -88.38 -26.10 -55.01
CA GLU A 322 -89.03 -27.18 -55.72
C GLU A 322 -89.83 -28.01 -54.73
N VAL A 323 -91.10 -28.26 -55.03
CA VAL A 323 -91.92 -29.23 -54.30
C VAL A 323 -92.15 -30.42 -55.21
N ILE A 324 -91.65 -31.57 -54.79
CA ILE A 324 -91.86 -32.84 -55.48
C ILE A 324 -92.93 -33.61 -54.73
N LEU A 325 -94.05 -33.94 -55.38
CA LEU A 325 -95.17 -34.66 -54.80
C LEU A 325 -95.33 -36.03 -55.46
N ARG A 326 -95.35 -37.08 -54.64
CA ARG A 326 -95.64 -38.45 -55.05
C ARG A 326 -97.06 -38.80 -54.65
N ILE A 327 -97.83 -39.36 -55.57
CA ILE A 327 -99.21 -39.80 -55.34
C ILE A 327 -99.38 -41.25 -55.77
N ASN A 328 -99.95 -42.06 -54.87
CA ASN A 328 -100.34 -43.45 -55.09
C ASN A 328 -101.69 -43.66 -54.42
N ALA A 329 -102.78 -43.43 -55.14
CA ALA A 329 -104.12 -43.31 -54.55
C ALA A 329 -105.20 -44.06 -55.34
N ASP A 330 -106.14 -44.69 -54.63
CA ASP A 330 -107.31 -45.35 -55.16
C ASP A 330 -108.59 -44.99 -54.36
N THR A 331 -109.75 -45.49 -54.79
CA THR A 331 -111.03 -45.38 -54.06
C THR A 331 -111.43 -43.93 -53.70
N PHE A 332 -111.42 -43.00 -54.67
CA PHE A 332 -111.89 -41.62 -54.47
C PHE A 332 -112.87 -41.18 -55.55
N LYS A 333 -113.63 -40.11 -55.28
CA LYS A 333 -114.56 -39.51 -56.27
C LYS A 333 -113.86 -38.39 -57.03
N SER A 334 -114.06 -38.34 -58.35
CA SER A 334 -113.58 -37.23 -59.19
C SER A 334 -114.09 -35.89 -58.66
N GLY A 335 -113.23 -34.88 -58.62
CA GLY A 335 -113.54 -33.54 -58.14
C GLY A 335 -113.55 -33.38 -56.62
N THR A 336 -113.03 -34.35 -55.86
CA THR A 336 -112.91 -34.25 -54.39
C THR A 336 -111.48 -33.96 -53.95
N VAL A 337 -111.35 -33.34 -52.78
CA VAL A 337 -110.05 -33.19 -52.10
C VAL A 337 -109.67 -34.55 -51.51
N ILE A 338 -108.52 -35.08 -51.92
CA ILE A 338 -108.05 -36.42 -51.52
C ILE A 338 -106.90 -36.37 -50.53
N ALA A 339 -106.24 -35.22 -50.32
CA ALA A 339 -105.22 -35.04 -49.30
C ALA A 339 -105.17 -33.59 -48.81
N LYS A 340 -104.59 -33.40 -47.62
CA LYS A 340 -104.30 -32.09 -47.04
C LYS A 340 -102.80 -32.01 -46.72
N LEU A 341 -102.05 -31.29 -47.56
CA LEU A 341 -100.64 -30.97 -47.34
C LEU A 341 -100.52 -29.76 -46.38
N PRO A 342 -99.32 -29.47 -45.83
CA PRO A 342 -99.13 -28.26 -45.05
C PRO A 342 -99.55 -27.00 -45.82
N SER A 343 -100.21 -26.07 -45.14
CA SER A 343 -100.49 -24.74 -45.70
C SER A 343 -99.19 -24.07 -46.12
N GLU A 344 -99.22 -23.31 -47.21
CA GLU A 344 -98.05 -22.59 -47.74
C GLU A 344 -96.90 -23.49 -48.24
N LEU A 345 -97.14 -24.81 -48.35
CA LEU A 345 -96.20 -25.70 -49.03
C LEU A 345 -95.94 -25.22 -50.47
N ILE A 346 -96.98 -24.70 -51.12
CA ILE A 346 -96.93 -23.92 -52.35
C ILE A 346 -97.68 -22.60 -52.10
N THR A 347 -97.27 -21.51 -52.76
CA THR A 347 -97.93 -20.20 -52.62
C THR A 347 -98.91 -19.91 -53.74
N SER A 348 -98.76 -20.56 -54.89
CA SER A 348 -99.65 -20.43 -56.04
C SER A 348 -100.25 -21.78 -56.39
N THR A 349 -101.53 -21.81 -56.80
CA THR A 349 -102.20 -23.04 -57.21
C THR A 349 -101.45 -23.73 -58.33
N GLN A 350 -101.04 -24.97 -58.10
CA GLN A 350 -100.31 -25.79 -59.07
C GLN A 350 -101.26 -26.82 -59.68
N THR A 351 -101.09 -27.10 -60.97
CA THR A 351 -101.81 -28.18 -61.65
C THR A 351 -100.86 -29.09 -62.39
N ALA A 352 -101.19 -30.37 -62.43
CA ALA A 352 -100.40 -31.37 -63.12
C ALA A 352 -101.27 -32.51 -63.64
N PHE A 353 -100.78 -33.23 -64.65
CA PHE A 353 -101.42 -34.42 -65.16
C PHE A 353 -100.80 -35.68 -64.57
N LEU A 354 -101.66 -36.60 -64.14
CA LEU A 354 -101.29 -37.89 -63.59
C LEU A 354 -101.86 -39.00 -64.46
N ARG A 355 -101.14 -40.13 -64.48
CA ARG A 355 -101.66 -41.36 -65.05
C ARG A 355 -102.82 -41.88 -64.20
N THR A 356 -103.87 -42.35 -64.87
CA THR A 356 -104.95 -43.15 -64.30
C THR A 356 -104.90 -44.59 -64.79
N VAL A 357 -105.44 -45.49 -63.98
CA VAL A 357 -105.91 -46.81 -64.40
C VAL A 357 -107.39 -46.89 -64.02
N PRO A 358 -108.29 -47.38 -64.90
CA PRO A 358 -108.01 -47.85 -66.26
C PRO A 358 -107.66 -46.70 -67.23
N VAL A 359 -107.01 -47.04 -68.36
CA VAL A 359 -106.55 -46.04 -69.36
C VAL A 359 -107.72 -45.25 -69.97
N LYS A 360 -108.89 -45.89 -70.09
CA LYS A 360 -110.13 -45.26 -70.56
C LYS A 360 -110.63 -44.10 -69.69
N ALA A 361 -110.10 -43.92 -68.47
CA ALA A 361 -110.38 -42.73 -67.65
C ALA A 361 -109.65 -41.47 -68.15
N CYS A 362 -108.77 -41.60 -69.15
CA CYS A 362 -108.07 -40.52 -69.86
C CYS A 362 -107.24 -39.58 -68.96
N GLY A 363 -106.61 -40.13 -67.93
CA GLY A 363 -105.73 -39.39 -67.02
C GLY A 363 -106.49 -38.60 -65.95
N ALA A 364 -105.72 -38.03 -65.04
CA ALA A 364 -106.21 -37.21 -63.96
C ALA A 364 -105.52 -35.86 -63.96
N GLN A 365 -106.27 -34.79 -63.73
CA GLN A 365 -105.74 -33.49 -63.39
C GLN A 365 -105.67 -33.37 -61.87
N LEU A 366 -104.47 -33.18 -61.35
CA LEU A 366 -104.24 -32.78 -59.97
C LEU A 366 -104.26 -31.26 -59.88
N THR A 367 -104.89 -30.74 -58.84
CA THR A 367 -104.78 -29.34 -58.41
C THR A 367 -104.32 -29.34 -56.96
N ILE A 368 -103.26 -28.61 -56.66
CA ILE A 368 -102.83 -28.36 -55.29
C ILE A 368 -103.01 -26.87 -55.05
N GLU A 369 -103.72 -26.53 -53.99
CA GLU A 369 -104.01 -25.15 -53.62
C GLU A 369 -103.07 -24.69 -52.48
N PRO A 370 -102.82 -23.37 -52.32
CA PRO A 370 -101.94 -22.85 -51.26
C PRO A 370 -102.39 -23.19 -49.83
N ASN A 371 -103.69 -23.46 -49.65
CA ASN A 371 -104.25 -23.92 -48.38
C ASN A 371 -103.90 -25.41 -48.07
N GLY A 372 -103.17 -26.09 -48.95
CA GLY A 372 -102.78 -27.50 -48.83
C GLY A 372 -103.77 -28.51 -49.42
N ASP A 373 -104.91 -28.08 -49.97
CA ASP A 373 -105.88 -29.01 -50.56
C ASP A 373 -105.33 -29.63 -51.85
N VAL A 374 -105.35 -30.96 -51.89
CA VAL A 374 -104.98 -31.74 -53.08
C VAL A 374 -106.25 -32.30 -53.69
N LYS A 375 -106.66 -31.74 -54.81
CA LYS A 375 -107.89 -32.10 -55.53
C LYS A 375 -107.56 -32.86 -56.80
N VAL A 376 -108.32 -33.91 -57.09
CA VAL A 376 -108.13 -34.72 -58.30
C VAL A 376 -109.39 -34.77 -59.14
N TYR A 377 -109.25 -34.45 -60.42
CA TYR A 377 -110.29 -34.56 -61.43
C TYR A 377 -109.91 -35.64 -62.44
N ILE A 378 -110.81 -36.59 -62.67
CA ILE A 378 -110.64 -37.61 -63.70
C ILE A 378 -111.26 -37.11 -65.01
N SER A 379 -110.49 -37.16 -66.11
CA SER A 379 -110.89 -36.60 -67.41
C SER A 379 -112.18 -37.22 -67.95
N GLN A 380 -112.32 -38.54 -67.88
CA GLN A 380 -113.55 -39.27 -68.20
C GLN A 380 -114.12 -39.91 -66.92
N SER A 381 -114.82 -39.09 -66.12
CA SER A 381 -115.31 -39.51 -64.79
C SER A 381 -116.35 -40.64 -64.82
N ASP A 382 -117.07 -40.82 -65.92
CA ASP A 382 -117.98 -41.94 -66.17
C ASP A 382 -117.23 -43.27 -66.36
N GLN A 383 -115.95 -43.22 -66.74
CA GLN A 383 -115.06 -44.38 -66.87
C GLN A 383 -114.26 -44.67 -65.59
N TRP A 384 -114.54 -43.96 -64.49
CA TRP A 384 -113.85 -44.10 -63.20
C TRP A 384 -114.72 -44.76 -62.15
N SER A 385 -114.28 -45.92 -61.64
CA SER A 385 -114.94 -46.62 -60.55
C SER A 385 -114.33 -46.25 -59.20
N VAL A 386 -115.18 -45.91 -58.21
CA VAL A 386 -114.74 -45.65 -56.82
C VAL A 386 -114.48 -46.99 -56.11
N ASN A 387 -113.42 -47.66 -56.51
CA ASN A 387 -113.00 -48.97 -55.99
C ASN A 387 -111.47 -49.11 -56.03
N ARG A 388 -111.01 -50.32 -55.71
CA ARG A 388 -109.60 -50.67 -55.58
C ARG A 388 -108.91 -51.04 -56.91
N GLU A 389 -109.65 -51.09 -58.01
CA GLU A 389 -109.15 -51.46 -59.35
C GLU A 389 -108.79 -50.22 -60.19
N ALA A 390 -109.37 -49.06 -59.84
CA ALA A 390 -109.04 -47.78 -60.46
C ALA A 390 -108.14 -46.96 -59.53
N TYR A 391 -107.05 -46.41 -60.08
CA TYR A 391 -106.04 -45.70 -59.29
C TYR A 391 -105.30 -44.62 -60.07
N ILE A 392 -104.67 -43.71 -59.34
CA ILE A 392 -103.69 -42.75 -59.85
C ILE A 392 -102.31 -43.05 -59.26
N TYR A 393 -101.28 -42.90 -60.09
CA TYR A 393 -99.89 -43.10 -59.69
C TYR A 393 -98.98 -42.16 -60.46
N GLY A 394 -98.20 -41.34 -59.76
CA GLY A 394 -97.23 -40.45 -60.40
C GLY A 394 -96.45 -39.58 -59.41
N GLU A 395 -95.33 -39.06 -59.90
CA GLU A 395 -94.50 -38.06 -59.22
C GLU A 395 -94.57 -36.77 -60.02
N ILE A 396 -94.82 -35.66 -59.34
CA ILE A 396 -94.95 -34.33 -59.93
C ILE A 396 -93.90 -33.43 -59.30
N ARG A 397 -93.18 -32.68 -60.12
CA ARG A 397 -92.28 -31.63 -59.67
C ARG A 397 -92.92 -30.28 -59.95
N MET A 398 -92.94 -29.43 -58.94
CA MET A 398 -93.48 -28.07 -59.00
C MET A 398 -92.40 -27.10 -58.58
N ILE A 399 -92.40 -25.92 -59.20
CA ILE A 399 -91.53 -24.81 -58.82
C ILE A 399 -92.41 -23.77 -58.14
N ASP A 400 -92.07 -23.43 -56.91
CA ASP A 400 -92.75 -22.43 -56.10
C ASP A 400 -91.80 -21.26 -55.81
N LYS A 401 -92.15 -20.07 -56.30
CA LYS A 401 -91.28 -18.88 -56.23
C LYS A 401 -91.58 -17.96 -55.04
N GLY A 402 -92.40 -18.40 -54.08
CA GLY A 402 -93.04 -17.48 -53.13
C GLY A 402 -94.18 -16.72 -53.82
N GLY A 403 -95.17 -16.27 -53.06
CA GLY A 403 -96.20 -15.37 -53.62
C GLY A 403 -95.55 -14.02 -53.89
N GLU A 404 -95.81 -13.43 -55.07
CA GLU A 404 -95.51 -12.00 -55.28
C GLU A 404 -96.38 -11.12 -54.38
#